data_AF-A0A1H2G0G9-F1
#
_entry.id   AF-A0A1H2G0G9-F1
#
_cell.length_a   1.000
_cell.length_b   1.000
_cell.length_c   1.000
_cell.angle_alpha   90.00
_cell.angle_beta   90.00
_cell.angle_gamma   90.00
#
_symmetry.space_group_name_H-M   'P 1'
#
loop_
_entity.id
_entity.type
_entity.pdbx_description
1 polymer ?
#
loop_
_entity_poly.entity_id
_entity_poly.type
_entity_poly.pdbx_seq_one_letter_code
_entity_poly.pdbx_strand_id
1 'polypeptide(L)'
;MTESLNDPVDHLACNELVELVTAFLEGDLDPATERRVVDHISLCDGCHLYVDQVRQTTDVLAGLSGGAPLSPEDRERLLAAFRDSSA
;
A
#
# COMPACT_ATOMS: atom_id res chain seq x y z
N MET A 1 -38.00 -6.19 -1.16
CA MET A 1 -37.94 -4.91 -1.88
C MET A 1 -37.70 -3.82 -0.85
N THR A 2 -36.44 -3.61 -0.51
CA THR A 2 -36.01 -2.47 0.32
C THR A 2 -34.87 -1.83 -0.45
N GLU A 3 -35.25 -0.88 -1.29
CA GLU A 3 -34.35 0.13 -1.82
C GLU A 3 -34.42 1.37 -0.93
N SER A 4 -33.35 2.17 -0.96
CA SER A 4 -33.08 3.40 -0.20
C SER A 4 -32.44 3.14 1.17
N LEU A 5 -31.12 3.31 1.33
CA LEU A 5 -30.36 4.52 1.05
C LEU A 5 -29.05 4.21 0.31
N ASN A 6 -29.01 4.44 -1.01
CA ASN A 6 -27.76 4.53 -1.76
C ASN A 6 -27.44 6.02 -1.92
N ASP A 7 -26.64 6.54 -1.01
CA ASP A 7 -25.95 7.81 -1.22
C ASP A 7 -24.90 7.60 -2.33
N PRO A 8 -24.79 8.47 -3.35
CA PRO A 8 -23.74 8.36 -4.36
C PRO A 8 -22.39 8.80 -3.78
N VAL A 9 -21.87 8.05 -2.82
CA VAL A 9 -20.52 8.21 -2.27
C VAL A 9 -19.79 6.88 -2.44
N ASP A 10 -19.05 6.83 -3.54
CA ASP A 10 -17.74 6.24 -3.80
C ASP A 10 -17.07 5.31 -2.74
N HIS A 11 -17.80 4.38 -2.15
CA HIS A 11 -17.24 3.38 -1.23
C HIS A 11 -16.71 2.17 -2.00
N LEU A 12 -15.38 1.97 -1.92
CA LEU A 12 -14.68 0.83 -2.50
C LEU A 12 -15.19 -0.49 -1.91
N ALA A 13 -15.49 -1.49 -2.74
CA ALA A 13 -15.87 -2.82 -2.29
C ALA A 13 -14.64 -3.70 -2.00
N CYS A 14 -14.76 -4.69 -1.10
CA CYS A 14 -13.63 -5.55 -0.73
C CYS A 14 -13.02 -6.31 -1.93
N ASN A 15 -13.85 -6.76 -2.88
CA ASN A 15 -13.37 -7.43 -4.08
C ASN A 15 -12.64 -6.47 -5.04
N GLU A 16 -13.10 -5.22 -5.14
CA GLU A 16 -12.43 -4.18 -5.93
C GLU A 16 -11.06 -3.84 -5.31
N LEU A 17 -10.97 -3.74 -3.97
CA LEU A 17 -9.69 -3.57 -3.29
C LEU A 17 -8.70 -4.70 -3.61
N VAL A 18 -9.18 -5.95 -3.61
CA VAL A 18 -8.34 -7.12 -3.92
C VAL A 18 -7.75 -7.03 -5.32
N GLU A 19 -8.48 -6.46 -6.29
CA GLU A 19 -7.97 -6.23 -7.64
C GLU A 19 -6.94 -5.09 -7.71
N LEU A 20 -7.10 -4.08 -6.84
CA LEU A 20 -6.23 -2.90 -6.78
C LEU A 20 -4.99 -3.08 -5.90
N VAL A 21 -4.92 -4.14 -5.08
CA VAL A 21 -3.90 -4.30 -4.03
C VAL A 21 -2.47 -4.18 -4.55
N THR A 22 -2.19 -4.75 -5.71
CA THR A 22 -0.83 -4.72 -6.29
C THR A 22 -0.47 -3.30 -6.72
N ALA A 23 -1.34 -2.65 -7.49
CA ALA A 23 -1.12 -1.26 -7.92
C ALA A 23 -1.03 -0.29 -6.73
N PHE A 24 -1.81 -0.53 -5.67
CA PHE A 24 -1.70 0.23 -4.42
C PHE A 24 -0.33 0.08 -3.76
N LEU A 25 0.17 -1.15 -3.61
CA LEU A 25 1.48 -1.43 -3.00
C LEU A 25 2.66 -0.93 -3.86
N GLU A 26 2.47 -0.87 -5.18
CA GLU A 26 3.46 -0.36 -6.13
C GLU A 26 3.41 1.18 -6.28
N GLY A 27 2.38 1.84 -5.75
CA GLY A 27 2.21 3.29 -5.88
C GLY A 27 1.73 3.75 -7.27
N ASP A 28 1.09 2.85 -8.01
CA ASP A 28 0.65 3.05 -9.41
C ASP A 28 -0.83 3.45 -9.54
N LEU A 29 -1.47 3.82 -8.43
CA LEU A 29 -2.84 4.33 -8.41
C LEU A 29 -2.89 5.84 -8.61
N ASP A 30 -3.98 6.34 -9.22
CA ASP A 30 -4.27 7.76 -9.18
C ASP A 30 -4.68 8.19 -7.75
N PRO A 31 -4.50 9.47 -7.38
CA PRO A 31 -4.72 9.92 -6.01
C PRO A 31 -6.15 9.71 -5.47
N ALA A 32 -7.17 9.72 -6.34
CA ALA A 32 -8.54 9.52 -5.91
C ALA A 32 -8.79 8.04 -5.58
N THR A 33 -8.28 7.14 -6.42
CA THR A 33 -8.37 5.69 -6.18
C THR A 33 -7.53 5.25 -4.98
N GLU A 34 -6.32 5.79 -4.82
CA GLU A 34 -5.49 5.54 -3.64
C GLU A 34 -6.22 5.95 -2.35
N ARG A 35 -6.85 7.14 -2.37
CA ARG A 35 -7.63 7.61 -1.22
C ARG A 35 -8.76 6.65 -0.84
N ARG A 36 -9.49 6.13 -1.83
CA ARG A 36 -10.56 5.15 -1.62
C ARG A 36 -10.05 3.85 -1.00
N VAL A 37 -8.88 3.37 -1.43
CA VAL A 37 -8.22 2.18 -0.84
C VAL A 37 -7.85 2.43 0.62
N VAL A 38 -7.21 3.58 0.91
CA VAL A 38 -6.79 3.95 2.27
C VAL A 38 -8.00 4.10 3.21
N ASP A 39 -9.06 4.74 2.74
CA ASP A 39 -10.29 4.89 3.52
C ASP A 39 -10.94 3.53 3.78
N HIS A 40 -10.91 2.60 2.80
CA HIS A 40 -11.46 1.26 2.97
C HIS A 40 -10.67 0.41 3.98
N ILE A 41 -9.33 0.34 3.88
CA ILE A 41 -8.52 -0.48 4.82
C ILE A 41 -8.61 0.05 6.26
N SER A 42 -8.88 1.34 6.44
CA SER A 42 -9.07 1.95 7.76
C SER A 42 -10.39 1.53 8.42
N LEU A 43 -11.34 1.01 7.65
CA LEU A 43 -12.68 0.63 8.10
C LEU A 43 -12.96 -0.87 8.02
N CYS A 44 -12.12 -1.64 7.31
CA CYS A 44 -12.29 -3.07 7.09
C CYS A 44 -11.07 -3.87 7.53
N ASP A 45 -11.14 -4.48 8.72
CA ASP A 45 -10.07 -5.32 9.29
C ASP A 45 -9.65 -6.46 8.34
N GLY A 46 -10.60 -7.04 7.60
CA GLY A 46 -10.33 -8.12 6.65
C GLY A 46 -9.45 -7.66 5.48
N CYS A 47 -9.72 -6.48 4.92
CA CYS A 47 -8.90 -5.91 3.86
C CYS A 47 -7.56 -5.41 4.38
N HIS A 48 -7.50 -4.84 5.60
CA HIS A 48 -6.22 -4.52 6.25
C HIS A 48 -5.32 -5.77 6.35
N LEU A 49 -5.85 -6.87 6.87
CA LEU A 49 -5.10 -8.12 7.00
C LEU A 49 -4.68 -8.69 5.63
N TYR A 50 -5.56 -8.58 4.63
CA TYR A 50 -5.26 -9.01 3.27
C TYR A 50 -4.08 -8.24 2.66
N VAL A 51 -4.09 -6.91 2.77
CA VAL A 51 -2.98 -6.05 2.29
C VAL A 51 -1.67 -6.41 2.99
N ASP A 52 -1.69 -6.59 4.31
CA ASP A 52 -0.51 -7.01 5.09
C ASP A 52 0.03 -8.36 4.62
N GLN A 53 -0.84 -9.33 4.30
CA GLN A 53 -0.43 -10.63 3.78
C GLN A 53 0.25 -10.52 2.41
N VAL A 54 -0.31 -9.71 1.49
CA VAL A 54 0.30 -9.49 0.17
C VAL A 54 1.66 -8.82 0.32
N ARG A 55 1.78 -7.81 1.20
CA ARG A 55 3.05 -7.16 1.54
C ARG A 55 4.08 -8.15 2.07
N GLN A 56 3.72 -8.99 3.05
CA GLN A 56 4.65 -9.98 3.58
C GLN A 56 5.11 -10.98 2.50
N THR A 57 4.20 -11.39 1.62
CA THR A 57 4.52 -12.30 0.52
C THR A 57 5.53 -11.67 -0.44
N THR A 58 5.32 -10.41 -0.83
CA THR A 58 6.24 -9.66 -1.71
C THR A 58 7.61 -9.44 -1.07
N ASP A 59 7.67 -9.08 0.21
CA ASP A 59 8.93 -8.92 0.95
C ASP A 59 9.76 -10.22 1.00
N VAL A 60 9.10 -11.35 1.26
CA VAL A 60 9.76 -12.67 1.26
C VAL A 60 10.32 -12.98 -0.12
N LEU A 61 9.54 -12.78 -1.18
CA LEU A 61 10.00 -13.03 -2.56
C LEU A 61 11.15 -12.09 -2.94
N ALA A 62 11.08 -10.82 -2.57
CA ALA A 62 12.14 -9.84 -2.81
C ALA A 62 13.47 -10.27 -2.15
N GLY A 63 13.40 -10.82 -0.94
CA GLY A 63 14.57 -11.36 -0.24
C GLY A 63 15.21 -12.58 -0.94
N LEU A 64 14.41 -13.40 -1.64
CA LEU A 64 14.91 -14.53 -2.42
C LEU A 64 15.57 -14.10 -3.74
N SER A 65 15.18 -12.95 -4.29
CA SER A 65 15.72 -12.40 -5.54
C SER A 65 17.21 -12.02 -5.48
N GLY A 66 17.83 -12.07 -4.30
CA GLY A 66 19.27 -11.88 -4.13
C GLY A 66 19.76 -10.45 -4.36
N GLY A 67 18.87 -9.45 -4.24
CA GLY A 67 19.28 -8.06 -4.24
C GLY A 67 20.32 -7.82 -3.15
N ALA A 68 21.50 -7.33 -3.53
CA ALA A 68 22.56 -7.07 -2.55
C ALA A 68 22.07 -6.00 -1.56
N PRO A 69 22.05 -6.27 -0.24
CA PRO A 69 21.73 -5.24 0.73
C PRO A 69 22.73 -4.10 0.59
N LEU A 70 22.27 -2.86 0.83
CA LEU A 70 23.16 -1.70 0.86
C LEU A 70 24.30 -1.94 1.84
N SER A 71 25.51 -1.55 1.45
CA SER A 71 26.63 -1.53 2.40
C SER A 71 26.28 -0.58 3.57
N PRO A 72 26.78 -0.83 4.79
CA PRO A 72 26.57 0.07 5.92
C PRO A 72 27.01 1.51 5.64
N GLU A 73 28.08 1.67 4.86
CA GLU A 73 28.63 2.98 4.46
C GLU A 73 27.70 3.73 3.50
N ASP A 74 27.17 3.06 2.47
CA ASP A 74 26.22 3.66 1.54
C ASP A 74 24.92 4.04 2.25
N ARG A 75 24.46 3.18 3.18
CA ARG A 75 23.29 3.46 4.01
C ARG A 75 23.48 4.72 4.86
N GLU A 76 24.63 4.87 5.52
CA GLU A 76 24.92 6.05 6.34
C GLU A 76 25.01 7.32 5.48
N ARG A 77 25.66 7.25 4.31
CA ARG A 77 25.72 8.35 3.35
C ARG A 77 24.34 8.81 2.88
N LEU A 78 23.44 7.86 2.56
CA LEU A 78 22.06 8.17 2.16
C LEU A 78 21.27 8.83 3.31
N LEU A 79 21.39 8.31 4.53
CA LEU A 79 20.71 8.88 5.70
C LEU A 79 21.22 10.28 6.04
N ALA A 80 22.52 10.53 5.92
CA ALA A 80 23.10 11.86 6.11
C ALA A 80 22.53 12.86 5.09
N ALA A 81 22.54 12.52 3.80
CA ALA A 81 22.00 13.38 2.75
C ALA A 81 20.51 13.73 2.98
N PHE A 82 19.68 12.77 3.42
CA PHE A 82 18.26 13.01 3.70
C PHE A 82 18.04 13.95 4.91
N ARG A 83 18.88 13.83 5.95
CA ARG A 83 18.83 14.73 7.12
C ARG A 83 19.19 16.16 6.72
N ASP A 84 20.20 16.33 5.88
CA ASP A 84 20.64 17.65 5.41
C ASP A 84 19.60 18.33 4.50
N SER A 85 18.82 17.56 3.72
CA SER A 85 17.74 18.12 2.88
C SER A 85 16.46 18.46 3.65
N SER A 86 16.35 18.02 4.90
CA SER A 86 15.19 18.27 5.78
C SER A 86 15.37 19.49 6.70
N ALA A 87 16.49 20.21 6.55
CA ALA A 87 16.92 21.35 7.38
C ALA A 87 16.71 22.71 6.70
#